data_AF-A0A7V2KVQ9-F1
#
_entry.id   AF-A0A7V2KVQ9-F1
#
_cell.length_a   1.000
_cell.length_b   1.000
_cell.length_c   1.000
_cell.angle_alpha   90.00
_cell.angle_beta   90.00
_cell.angle_gamma   90.00
#
_symmetry.space_group_name_H-M   'P 1'
#
loop_
_entity.id
_entity.type
_entity.pdbx_description
1 polymer ?
#
loop_
_entity_poly.entity_id
_entity_poly.type
_entity_poly.pdbx_seq_one_letter_code
_entity_poly.pdbx_strand_id
1 'polypeptide(L)' 'MGKYASWSELERSVPITYAEKATPEAYRTGMNGIAPNGMKVKEGRVNHYRDGVDGKGDEVVAGYKRAMFE' A
#
# COMPACT_ATOMS: atom_id res chain seq x y z
N MET A 1 -2.45 22.37 0.67
CA MET A 1 -1.24 21.98 -0.09
C MET A 1 -1.38 20.52 -0.48
N GLY A 2 -1.05 20.17 -1.72
CA GLY A 2 -0.94 18.76 -2.11
C GLY A 2 0.12 18.08 -1.24
N LYS A 3 -0.04 16.77 -1.01
CA LYS A 3 0.91 15.97 -0.20
C LYS A 3 2.36 16.04 -0.71
N TYR A 4 2.55 16.37 -1.98
CA TYR A 4 3.84 16.55 -2.65
C TYR A 4 3.88 17.93 -3.31
N ALA A 5 5.05 18.58 -3.34
CA ALA A 5 5.25 19.91 -3.92
C ALA A 5 5.52 19.86 -5.43
N SER A 6 5.84 18.69 -5.99
CA SER A 6 6.06 18.49 -7.43
C SER A 6 5.81 17.05 -7.87
N TRP A 7 5.68 16.84 -9.19
CA TRP A 7 5.56 15.49 -9.77
C TRP A 7 6.81 14.65 -9.50
N SER A 8 8.01 15.21 -9.67
CA SER A 8 9.28 14.51 -9.38
C SER A 8 9.38 14.08 -7.92
N GLU A 9 8.86 14.88 -6.99
CA GLU A 9 8.80 14.50 -5.58
C GLU A 9 7.80 13.35 -5.34
N LEU A 10 6.65 13.36 -6.01
CA LEU A 10 5.68 12.27 -5.97
C LEU A 10 6.29 10.96 -6.49
N GLU A 11 6.90 10.98 -7.68
CA GLU A 11 7.52 9.79 -8.29
C GLU A 11 8.57 9.16 -7.38
N ARG A 12 9.39 9.98 -6.71
CA ARG A 12 10.41 9.50 -5.78
C ARG A 12 9.82 8.97 -4.47
N SER A 13 8.82 9.64 -3.93
CA SER A 13 8.37 9.40 -2.54
C SER A 13 7.27 8.34 -2.45
N VAL A 14 6.42 8.22 -3.47
CA VAL A 14 5.27 7.30 -3.44
C VAL A 14 5.70 5.84 -3.32
N PRO A 15 6.64 5.30 -4.11
CA PRO A 15 7.00 3.89 -4.01
C PRO A 15 7.55 3.52 -2.63
N ILE A 16 8.40 4.39 -2.06
CA ILE A 16 8.97 4.25 -0.73
C ILE A 16 7.86 4.24 0.33
N THR A 17 7.03 5.29 0.34
CA THR A 17 5.96 5.41 1.34
C THR A 17 4.88 4.34 1.19
N TYR A 18 4.70 3.78 -0.01
CA TYR A 18 3.84 2.63 -0.24
C TYR A 18 4.44 1.39 0.41
N ALA A 19 5.71 1.06 0.12
CA ALA A 19 6.39 -0.10 0.69
C ALA A 19 6.46 -0.06 2.23
N GLU A 20 6.69 1.12 2.82
CA GLU A 20 6.73 1.30 4.27
C GLU A 20 5.38 1.06 4.96
N LYS A 21 4.26 1.26 4.24
CA LYS A 21 2.91 1.22 4.82
C LYS A 21 2.11 -0.02 4.44
N ALA A 22 2.33 -0.54 3.24
CA ALA A 22 1.69 -1.74 2.73
C ALA A 22 2.40 -2.99 3.28
N THR A 23 2.43 -3.14 4.60
CA THR A 23 3.11 -4.25 5.28
C THR A 23 2.14 -5.33 5.73
N PRO A 24 2.59 -6.60 5.82
CA PRO A 24 1.78 -7.69 6.36
C PRO A 24 1.26 -7.41 7.78
N GLU A 25 2.05 -6.71 8.59
CA GLU A 25 1.73 -6.32 9.96
C GLU A 25 0.65 -5.24 10.02
N ALA A 26 0.72 -4.25 9.12
CA ALA A 26 -0.33 -3.24 8.98
C ALA A 26 -1.66 -3.89 8.57
N TYR A 27 -1.63 -4.79 7.59
CA TYR A 27 -2.79 -5.57 7.17
C TYR A 27 -3.34 -6.42 8.31
N ARG A 28 -2.48 -7.15 9.03
CA ARG A 28 -2.86 -7.99 10.17
C ARG A 28 -3.55 -7.18 11.26
N THR A 29 -2.98 -6.02 11.59
CA THR A 29 -3.52 -5.12 12.62
C THR A 29 -4.90 -4.61 12.21
N GLY A 30 -5.04 -4.08 10.99
CA GLY A 30 -6.33 -3.60 10.48
C GLY A 30 -7.40 -4.70 10.44
N MET A 31 -7.04 -5.89 9.92
CA MET A 31 -7.97 -7.01 9.80
C MET A 31 -8.40 -7.57 11.16
N ASN A 32 -7.50 -7.63 12.13
CA ASN A 32 -7.83 -8.07 13.48
C ASN A 32 -8.72 -7.07 14.22
N GLY A 33 -8.62 -5.77 13.90
CA GLY A 33 -9.49 -4.73 14.48
C GLY A 33 -10.96 -4.85 14.06
N ILE A 34 -11.24 -5.51 12.93
CA ILE A 34 -12.60 -5.73 12.41
C ILE A 34 -13.05 -7.19 12.47
N ALA A 35 -12.19 -8.08 12.96
CA ALA A 35 -12.52 -9.49 13.12
C ALA A 35 -13.51 -9.66 14.29
N PRO A 36 -14.44 -10.64 14.22
CA PRO A 36 -15.28 -10.99 15.37
C PRO A 36 -14.45 -11.32 16.61
N ASN A 37 -15.02 -11.08 17.80
CA ASN A 37 -14.36 -11.37 19.07
C ASN A 37 -13.89 -12.83 19.14
N GLY A 38 -12.65 -13.03 19.61
CA GLY A 38 -12.01 -14.34 19.69
C GLY A 38 -11.47 -14.88 18.36
N MET A 39 -11.68 -14.18 17.23
CA MET A 39 -11.12 -14.54 15.94
C MET A 39 -9.89 -13.69 15.61
N LYS A 40 -9.04 -14.23 14.73
CA LYS A 40 -7.89 -13.55 14.13
C LYS A 40 -7.91 -13.76 12.62
N VAL A 41 -7.30 -12.84 11.89
CA VAL A 41 -7.06 -13.01 10.47
C VAL A 41 -6.23 -14.27 10.22
N LYS A 42 -6.57 -15.01 9.16
CA LYS A 42 -5.83 -16.21 8.76
C LYS A 42 -4.47 -15.81 8.20
N GLU A 43 -3.39 -16.50 8.62
CA GLU A 43 -2.03 -16.26 8.11
C GLU A 43 -1.93 -16.36 6.58
N GLY A 44 -2.70 -17.25 5.95
CA GLY A 44 -2.76 -17.32 4.48
C GLY A 44 -3.21 -16.01 3.82
N ARG A 45 -4.10 -15.24 4.44
CA ARG A 45 -4.49 -13.91 3.93
C ARG A 45 -3.38 -12.88 4.10
N VAL A 46 -2.62 -12.97 5.19
CA VAL A 46 -1.48 -12.09 5.47
C VAL A 46 -0.36 -12.34 4.46
N ASN A 47 -0.05 -13.60 4.17
CA ASN A 47 0.93 -13.97 3.14
C ASN A 47 0.49 -13.53 1.75
N HIS A 48 -0.77 -13.78 1.37
CA HIS A 48 -1.29 -13.32 0.09
C HIS A 48 -1.25 -11.79 -0.05
N TYR A 49 -1.50 -11.06 1.05
CA TYR A 49 -1.35 -9.60 1.04
C TYR A 49 0.10 -9.18 0.79
N ARG A 50 1.07 -9.76 1.52
CA ARG A 50 2.51 -9.52 1.32
C ARG A 50 2.91 -9.65 -0.15
N ASP A 51 2.52 -10.76 -0.76
CA ASP A 51 2.92 -11.08 -2.13
C ASP A 51 2.19 -10.17 -3.15
N GLY A 52 0.97 -9.72 -2.82
CA GLY A 52 0.17 -8.85 -3.68
C GLY A 52 0.56 -7.37 -3.66
N VAL A 53 1.28 -6.90 -2.64
CA VAL A 53 1.72 -5.50 -2.51
C VAL A 53 3.18 -5.28 -2.88
N ASP A 54 3.96 -6.35 -3.05
CA ASP A 54 5.33 -6.27 -3.52
C ASP A 54 5.39 -5.61 -4.91
N GLY A 55 6.31 -4.65 -5.08
CA GLY A 55 6.46 -3.86 -6.33
C GLY A 55 5.30 -2.92 -6.70
N LYS A 56 4.17 -2.92 -5.97
CA LYS A 56 2.99 -2.09 -6.32
C LYS A 56 3.21 -0.59 -6.20
N GLY A 57 4.23 -0.15 -5.46
CA GLY A 57 4.56 1.26 -5.33
C GLY A 57 4.82 1.95 -6.68
N ASP A 58 5.52 1.28 -7.59
CA ASP A 58 5.82 1.81 -8.92
C ASP A 58 4.59 1.82 -9.82
N GLU A 59 3.73 0.79 -9.71
CA GLU A 59 2.46 0.74 -10.44
C GLU A 59 1.53 1.88 -10.05
N VAL A 60 1.51 2.27 -8.76
CA VAL A 60 0.74 3.42 -8.28
C VAL A 60 1.20 4.70 -8.96
N VAL A 61 2.52 4.95 -9.02
CA VAL A 61 3.08 6.11 -9.74
C VAL A 61 2.71 6.08 -11.22
N ALA A 62 2.84 4.93 -11.87
CA ALA A 62 2.49 4.77 -13.28
C ALA A 62 0.98 4.99 -13.54
N GLY A 63 0.12 4.61 -12.61
CA GLY A 63 -1.32 4.88 -12.67
C GLY A 63 -1.63 6.37 -12.60
N TYR A 64 -1.00 7.09 -11.67
CA TYR A 64 -1.14 8.54 -11.57
C TYR A 64 -0.63 9.26 -12.82
N LYS A 65 0.47 8.79 -13.39
CA LYS A 65 1.05 9.39 -14.60
C LYS A 65 0.07 9.31 -15.76
N ARG A 66 -0.50 8.13 -16.00
CA ARG A 66 -1.50 7.91 -17.03
C ARG A 66 -2.73 8.80 -16.82
N ALA A 67 -3.28 8.80 -15.61
CA ALA A 67 -4.48 9.58 -15.31
C ALA A 67 -4.32 11.12 -15.45
N MET A 68 -3.09 11.65 -15.38
CA MET A 68 -2.84 13.10 -15.45
C MET A 68 -2.29 13.58 -16.79
N PHE A 69 -1.67 12.71 -17.59
CA PHE A 69 -0.93 13.12 -18.79
C PHE A 69 -1.28 12.33 -20.06
N GLU A 70 -2.13 11.30 -19.97
CA GLU A 70 -2.70 10.56 -21.11
C GLU A 70 -4.22 10.78 -21.17
#